data_AF-A0A8S1TX11-F1
#
_entry.id   AF-A0A8S1TX11-F1
#
_cell.length_a   1.000
_cell.length_b   1.000
_cell.length_c   1.000
_cell.angle_alpha   90.00
_cell.angle_beta   90.00
_cell.angle_gamma   90.00
#
_symmetry.space_group_name_H-M   'P 1'
#
loop_
_entity.id
_entity.type
_entity.pdbx_description
1 polymer ?
#
loop_
_entity_poly.entity_id
_entity_poly.type
_entity_poly.pdbx_seq_one_letter_code
_entity_poly.pdbx_strand_id
1 'polypeptide(L)'
;MKQNIEVGYAFSNRVKCHFQNIIKDDIRIGHVLTRQPGLSFEKKLWYHLNSLYSIKIDRNQDLDILNIHGLKEEDQKKVRKKVDQIRKFYKCCFKGLKGSEIFAKTGKLLELCKNLKRLTINSKKKQCQQAMFF
;
A
#
# COMPACT_ATOMS: atom_id res chain seq x y z
N MET A 1 -8.18 -2.32 17.10
CA MET A 1 -6.87 -2.96 16.79
C MET A 1 -5.93 -1.84 16.39
N LYS A 2 -4.78 -1.67 17.04
CA LYS A 2 -3.87 -0.57 16.71
C LYS A 2 -3.04 -0.97 15.47
N GLN A 3 -2.91 -0.08 14.50
CA GLN A 3 -2.11 -0.29 13.30
C GLN A 3 -0.86 0.59 13.34
N ASN A 4 0.31 -0.02 13.18
CA ASN A 4 1.58 0.70 13.10
C ASN A 4 2.29 0.38 11.78
N ILE A 5 3.08 1.34 11.30
CA ILE A 5 3.95 1.15 10.13
C ILE A 5 5.39 1.06 10.63
N GLU A 6 6.04 -0.07 10.42
CA GLU A 6 7.46 -0.22 10.68
C GLU A 6 8.26 -0.08 9.40
N VAL A 7 9.43 0.55 9.47
CA VAL A 7 10.26 0.81 8.31
C VAL A 7 11.69 0.33 8.58
N GLY A 8 12.36 -0.19 7.57
CA GLY A 8 13.79 -0.49 7.63
C GLY A 8 14.34 -1.07 6.33
N TYR A 9 15.64 -1.34 6.32
CA TYR A 9 16.28 -2.08 5.23
C TYR A 9 16.01 -3.59 5.35
N ALA A 10 15.97 -4.27 4.21
CA ALA A 10 15.81 -5.71 4.15
C ALA A 10 17.14 -6.43 4.44
N PHE A 11 17.22 -7.16 5.55
CA PHE A 11 18.43 -7.94 5.87
C PHE A 11 18.61 -9.18 4.98
N SER A 12 17.55 -9.67 4.34
CA SER A 12 17.59 -10.86 3.47
C SER A 12 16.45 -10.89 2.45
N ASN A 13 16.64 -11.69 1.39
CA ASN A 13 15.67 -11.90 0.30
C ASN A 13 14.51 -12.85 0.65
N ARG A 14 14.37 -13.22 1.94
CA ARG A 14 13.38 -14.23 2.37
C ARG A 14 11.97 -13.66 2.49
N VAL A 15 11.87 -12.34 2.65
CA VAL A 15 10.60 -11.66 2.88
C VAL A 15 9.89 -11.40 1.56
N LYS A 16 8.61 -11.76 1.49
CA LYS A 16 7.77 -11.60 0.30
C LYS A 16 6.77 -10.48 0.50
N CYS A 17 6.70 -9.58 -0.47
CA CYS A 17 5.61 -8.64 -0.67
C CYS A 17 4.63 -9.27 -1.67
N HIS A 18 3.52 -9.80 -1.16
CA HIS A 18 2.49 -10.47 -1.96
C HIS A 18 3.00 -11.65 -2.81
N PHE A 19 3.56 -11.39 -4.00
CA PHE A 19 4.14 -12.39 -4.91
C PHE A 19 5.61 -12.13 -5.28
N GLN A 20 6.18 -11.00 -4.88
CA GLN A 20 7.57 -10.64 -5.20
C GLN A 20 8.43 -10.61 -3.95
N ASN A 21 9.65 -11.12 -4.06
CA ASN A 21 10.62 -11.06 -2.98
C ASN A 21 11.15 -9.61 -2.83
N ILE A 22 11.38 -9.20 -1.59
CA ILE A 22 12.06 -7.94 -1.29
C ILE A 22 13.56 -8.20 -1.37
N ILE A 23 14.28 -7.37 -2.14
CA ILE A 23 15.72 -7.50 -2.32
C ILE A 23 16.44 -7.01 -1.06
N LYS A 24 17.56 -7.65 -0.71
CA LYS A 24 18.43 -7.29 0.39
C LYS A 24 18.91 -5.84 0.22
N ASP A 25 19.01 -5.15 1.33
CA ASP A 25 19.43 -3.75 1.43
C ASP A 25 18.45 -2.75 0.78
N ASP A 26 17.31 -3.22 0.26
CA ASP A 26 16.21 -2.37 -0.21
C ASP A 26 15.29 -1.94 0.96
N ILE A 27 14.57 -0.84 0.76
CA ILE A 27 13.63 -0.29 1.74
C ILE A 27 12.36 -1.15 1.75
N ARG A 28 12.03 -1.67 2.93
CA ARG A 28 10.79 -2.39 3.17
C ARG A 28 9.93 -1.69 4.22
N ILE A 29 8.64 -1.86 4.07
CA ILE A 29 7.65 -1.31 4.98
C ILE A 29 6.80 -2.45 5.54
N GLY A 30 6.79 -2.58 6.85
CA GLY A 30 6.01 -3.54 7.61
C GLY A 30 4.71 -2.91 8.11
N HIS A 31 3.58 -3.48 7.75
CA HIS A 31 2.31 -3.18 8.40
C HIS A 31 2.14 -4.11 9.60
N VAL A 32 2.12 -3.53 10.80
CA VAL A 32 1.96 -4.26 12.06
C VAL A 32 0.53 -4.07 12.54
N LEU A 33 -0.21 -5.18 12.60
CA LEU A 33 -1.54 -5.25 13.17
C LEU A 33 -1.44 -5.72 14.62
N THR A 34 -1.41 -4.78 15.55
CA THR A 34 -1.35 -5.07 16.99
C THR A 34 -2.75 -5.40 17.51
N ARG A 35 -2.90 -6.63 18.02
CA ARG A 35 -4.10 -7.10 18.72
C ARG A 35 -3.98 -6.83 20.22
N GLN A 36 -5.09 -6.95 20.95
CA GLN A 36 -5.08 -6.79 22.40
C GLN A 36 -4.11 -7.81 23.05
N PRO A 37 -3.35 -7.39 24.08
CA PRO A 37 -2.43 -8.28 24.78
C PRO A 37 -3.21 -9.47 25.36
N GLY A 38 -2.74 -10.69 25.10
CA GLY A 38 -3.38 -11.95 25.54
C GLY A 38 -4.09 -12.73 24.43
N LEU A 39 -4.33 -12.14 23.26
CA LEU A 39 -4.97 -12.80 22.12
C LEU A 39 -4.08 -12.74 20.88
N SER A 40 -3.31 -13.81 20.65
CA SER A 40 -2.55 -14.15 19.44
C SER A 40 -1.32 -13.30 19.08
N PHE A 41 -0.44 -13.87 18.25
CA PHE A 41 0.77 -13.24 17.72
C PHE A 41 0.46 -12.00 16.87
N GLU A 42 1.32 -10.98 16.97
CA GLU A 42 1.25 -9.80 16.10
C GLU A 42 1.43 -10.20 14.63
N LYS A 43 0.49 -9.80 13.78
CA LYS A 43 0.60 -10.06 12.34
C LYS A 43 1.36 -8.91 11.69
N LYS A 44 2.58 -9.22 11.24
CA LYS A 44 3.43 -8.30 10.49
C LYS A 44 3.47 -8.70 9.03
N LEU A 45 3.06 -7.78 8.16
CA LEU A 45 3.07 -7.96 6.70
C LEU A 45 4.07 -6.99 6.08
N TRP A 46 5.02 -7.51 5.31
CA TRP A 46 6.05 -6.70 4.67
C TRP A 46 5.70 -6.37 3.22
N TYR A 47 6.02 -5.15 2.81
CA TYR A 47 5.74 -4.60 1.49
C TYR A 47 6.96 -3.86 0.94
N HIS A 48 7.07 -3.81 -0.39
CA HIS A 48 7.94 -2.84 -1.06
C HIS A 48 7.39 -1.42 -0.86
N LEU A 49 8.28 -0.43 -0.94
CA LEU A 49 7.93 0.99 -0.85
C LEU A 49 6.82 1.40 -1.83
N ASN A 50 6.80 0.82 -3.03
CA ASN A 50 5.82 1.12 -4.07
C ASN A 50 4.49 0.38 -3.89
N SER A 51 4.49 -0.75 -3.18
CA SER A 51 3.28 -1.57 -2.95
C SER A 51 2.48 -1.12 -1.73
N LEU A 52 2.88 -0.01 -1.10
CA LEU A 52 2.28 0.52 0.11
C LEU A 52 0.79 0.90 -0.07
N TYR A 53 0.37 1.25 -1.29
CA TYR A 53 -1.03 1.54 -1.64
C TYR A 53 -1.97 0.34 -1.47
N SER A 54 -1.44 -0.88 -1.43
CA SER A 54 -2.23 -2.09 -1.24
C SER A 54 -2.57 -2.38 0.23
N ILE A 55 -2.02 -1.61 1.17
CA ILE A 55 -2.26 -1.81 2.60
C ILE A 55 -3.66 -1.33 2.95
N LYS A 56 -4.46 -2.21 3.57
CA LYS A 56 -5.76 -1.83 4.14
C LYS A 56 -5.52 -1.13 5.48
N ILE A 57 -5.47 0.18 5.44
CA ILE A 57 -5.33 1.05 6.61
C ILE A 57 -6.71 1.38 7.17
N ASP A 58 -6.87 1.29 8.49
CA ASP A 58 -8.08 1.74 9.19
C ASP A 58 -8.20 3.27 9.17
N ARG A 59 -9.39 3.76 8.82
CA ARG A 59 -9.65 5.17 8.46
C ARG A 59 -9.49 6.16 9.62
N ASN A 60 -9.62 5.68 10.85
CA ASN A 60 -9.72 6.50 12.06
C ASN A 60 -8.47 6.39 12.94
N GLN A 61 -7.37 5.83 12.43
CA GLN A 61 -6.13 5.69 13.18
C GLN A 61 -5.00 6.48 12.55
N ASP A 62 -4.29 7.21 13.40
CA ASP A 62 -2.99 7.76 13.05
C ASP A 62 -1.99 6.61 12.98
N LEU A 63 -1.43 6.41 11.79
CA LEU A 63 -0.42 5.39 11.53
C LEU A 63 0.94 5.87 12.03
N ASP A 64 1.35 5.45 13.20
CA ASP A 64 2.69 5.75 13.69
C ASP A 64 3.75 5.08 12.81
N ILE A 65 4.78 5.83 12.41
CA ILE A 65 5.92 5.30 11.67
C ILE A 65 7.03 4.97 12.68
N LEU A 66 7.27 3.68 12.86
CA LEU A 66 8.31 3.12 13.73
C LEU A 66 9.61 2.91 12.95
N ASN A 67 10.73 3.02 13.65
CA ASN A 67 12.09 2.74 13.16
C ASN A 67 12.57 3.58 11.97
N ILE A 68 11.95 4.74 11.71
CA ILE A 68 12.38 5.63 10.63
C ILE A 68 13.82 6.13 10.79
N HIS A 69 14.30 6.27 12.03
CA HIS A 69 15.65 6.73 12.34
C HIS A 69 16.74 5.76 11.86
N GLY A 70 16.41 4.50 11.57
CA GLY A 70 17.35 3.51 11.03
C GLY A 70 17.63 3.64 9.53
N LEU A 71 16.97 4.57 8.83
CA LEU A 71 17.19 4.85 7.41
C LEU A 71 18.10 6.07 7.21
N LYS A 72 18.75 6.14 6.04
CA LYS A 72 19.43 7.36 5.58
C LYS A 72 18.44 8.52 5.44
N GLU A 73 18.88 9.75 5.66
CA GLU A 73 18.00 10.93 5.65
C GLU A 73 17.20 11.10 4.34
N GLU A 74 17.83 10.82 3.20
CA GLU A 74 17.17 10.84 1.89
C GLU A 74 16.00 9.84 1.82
N ASP A 75 16.20 8.65 2.36
CA ASP A 75 15.20 7.59 2.37
C ASP A 75 14.12 7.86 3.41
N GLN A 76 14.46 8.47 4.54
CA GLN A 76 13.48 8.98 5.51
C GLN A 76 12.52 9.97 4.85
N LYS A 77 13.04 10.91 4.04
CA LYS A 77 12.21 11.87 3.28
C LYS A 77 11.29 11.16 2.28
N LYS A 78 11.81 10.15 1.55
CA LYS A 78 11.00 9.35 0.60
C LYS A 78 9.86 8.61 1.30
N VAL A 79 10.15 7.97 2.43
CA VAL A 79 9.16 7.19 3.19
C VAL A 79 8.07 8.10 3.76
N ARG A 80 8.43 9.22 4.40
CA ARG A 80 7.45 10.20 4.92
C ARG A 80 6.53 10.69 3.80
N LYS A 81 7.10 11.09 2.66
CA LYS A 81 6.33 11.54 1.49
C LYS A 81 5.34 10.48 1.00
N LYS A 82 5.74 9.20 0.97
CA LYS A 82 4.88 8.09 0.56
C LYS A 82 3.76 7.83 1.56
N VAL A 83 4.06 7.80 2.85
CA VAL A 83 3.04 7.62 3.90
C VAL A 83 2.04 8.78 3.88
N ASP A 84 2.50 10.02 3.72
CA ASP A 84 1.64 11.20 3.62
C ASP A 84 0.75 11.16 2.38
N GLN A 85 1.27 10.73 1.23
CA GLN A 85 0.48 10.52 0.01
C GLN A 85 -0.65 9.53 0.25
N ILE A 86 -0.38 8.45 0.98
CA ILE A 86 -1.37 7.42 1.28
C ILE A 86 -2.41 7.91 2.28
N ARG A 87 -1.99 8.59 3.35
CA ARG A 87 -2.90 9.25 4.29
C ARG A 87 -3.84 10.21 3.55
N LYS A 88 -3.29 11.02 2.63
CA LYS A 88 -4.08 11.93 1.78
C LYS A 88 -5.02 11.16 0.84
N PHE A 89 -4.56 10.05 0.25
CA PHE A 89 -5.39 9.22 -0.64
C PHE A 89 -6.59 8.65 0.11
N TYR A 90 -6.39 8.02 1.28
CA TYR A 90 -7.50 7.48 2.08
C TYR A 90 -8.42 8.57 2.63
N LYS A 91 -7.88 9.73 3.02
CA LYS A 91 -8.69 10.89 3.44
C LYS A 91 -9.51 11.49 2.29
N CYS A 92 -8.94 11.55 1.08
CA CYS A 92 -9.58 12.14 -0.08
C CYS A 92 -10.62 11.22 -0.73
N CYS A 93 -10.32 9.94 -0.93
CA CYS A 93 -11.29 8.97 -1.44
C CYS A 93 -12.57 8.93 -0.59
N PHE A 94 -12.49 9.32 0.68
CA PHE A 94 -13.64 9.43 1.56
C PHE A 94 -14.39 10.77 1.44
N LYS A 95 -13.70 11.90 1.26
CA LYS A 95 -14.36 13.19 0.91
C LYS A 95 -15.04 13.15 -0.46
N GLY A 96 -14.56 12.27 -1.36
CA GLY A 96 -15.12 12.06 -2.70
C GLY A 96 -16.49 11.38 -2.76
N LEU A 97 -17.07 10.94 -1.63
CA LEU A 97 -18.48 10.52 -1.58
C LEU A 97 -19.45 11.70 -1.31
N LYS A 98 -18.93 12.90 -1.03
CA LYS A 98 -19.72 14.15 -0.95
C LYS A 98 -19.15 15.31 -1.76
N GLY A 99 -18.21 15.07 -2.68
CA GLY A 99 -17.61 16.15 -3.45
C GLY A 99 -16.68 15.64 -4.54
N SER A 100 -17.26 15.17 -5.64
CA SER A 100 -16.57 15.13 -6.92
C SER A 100 -16.28 16.56 -7.36
N GLU A 101 -15.06 17.07 -7.20
CA GLU A 101 -14.57 18.15 -8.08
C GLU A 101 -13.08 18.51 -8.01
N ILE A 102 -12.30 18.13 -6.98
CA ILE A 102 -10.93 18.71 -6.83
C ILE A 102 -9.79 17.73 -7.16
N PHE A 103 -9.97 16.83 -8.13
CA PHE A 103 -8.87 15.96 -8.63
C PHE A 103 -8.61 16.09 -10.14
N ALA A 104 -8.90 17.26 -10.71
CA ALA A 104 -8.65 17.57 -12.11
C ALA A 104 -7.29 18.27 -12.41
N LYS A 105 -6.35 18.37 -11.46
CA LYS A 105 -5.06 19.08 -11.68
C LYS A 105 -3.84 18.20 -11.96
N THR A 106 -3.95 16.88 -12.00
CA THR A 106 -2.88 16.01 -12.53
C THR A 106 -3.47 14.98 -13.49
N GLY A 107 -3.75 15.41 -14.73
CA GLY A 107 -4.40 14.60 -15.77
C GLY A 107 -3.77 13.22 -16.04
N LYS A 108 -2.49 13.02 -15.68
CA LYS A 108 -1.77 11.75 -15.85
C LYS A 108 -2.26 10.61 -14.94
N LEU A 109 -2.79 10.88 -13.75
CA LEU A 109 -3.26 9.83 -12.83
C LEU A 109 -4.66 9.30 -13.18
N LEU A 110 -5.49 10.16 -13.78
CA LEU A 110 -6.86 9.81 -14.16
C LEU A 110 -6.88 8.91 -15.40
N GLU A 111 -5.95 9.10 -16.34
CA GLU A 111 -5.73 8.17 -17.46
C GLU A 111 -5.23 6.80 -16.99
N LEU A 112 -4.26 6.75 -16.07
CA LEU A 112 -3.76 5.49 -15.53
C LEU A 112 -4.86 4.68 -14.83
N CYS A 113 -5.72 5.34 -14.04
CA CYS A 113 -6.87 4.70 -13.40
C CYS A 113 -7.92 4.21 -14.42
N LYS A 114 -8.18 4.95 -15.50
CA LYS A 114 -9.10 4.53 -16.58
C LYS A 114 -8.53 3.35 -17.38
N ASN A 115 -7.23 3.35 -17.64
CA ASN A 115 -6.56 2.28 -18.39
C ASN A 115 -6.48 0.98 -17.58
N LEU A 116 -6.22 1.04 -16.27
CA LEU A 116 -6.25 -0.14 -15.39
C LEU A 116 -7.63 -0.79 -15.30
N LYS A 117 -8.71 0.01 -15.29
CA LYS A 117 -10.09 -0.50 -15.33
C LYS A 117 -10.44 -1.16 -16.67
N ARG A 118 -9.94 -0.64 -17.80
CA ARG A 118 -10.15 -1.27 -19.11
C ARG A 118 -9.42 -2.62 -19.23
N LEU A 119 -8.20 -2.73 -18.71
CA LEU A 119 -7.42 -3.98 -18.75
C LEU A 119 -8.06 -5.09 -17.92
N THR A 120 -8.63 -4.76 -16.76
CA THR A 120 -9.30 -5.74 -15.86
C THR A 120 -10.65 -6.23 -16.41
N ILE A 121 -11.34 -5.42 -17.21
CA ILE A 121 -12.59 -5.84 -17.87
C ILE A 121 -12.27 -6.77 -19.06
N ASN A 122 -11.20 -6.49 -19.80
CA ASN A 122 -10.80 -7.31 -20.94
C ASN A 122 -10.20 -8.67 -20.53
N SER A 123 -9.49 -8.75 -19.40
CA SER A 123 -8.98 -10.04 -18.89
C SER A 123 -10.11 -10.96 -18.41
N LYS A 124 -11.14 -10.40 -17.75
CA LYS A 124 -12.33 -11.16 -17.35
C LYS A 124 -13.13 -11.68 -18.54
N LYS A 125 -13.26 -10.90 -19.62
CA LYS A 125 -13.94 -11.37 -20.85
C LYS A 125 -13.19 -12.51 -21.53
N LYS A 126 -11.85 -12.49 -21.59
CA LYS A 126 -11.05 -13.60 -22.16
C LYS A 126 -11.14 -14.89 -21.33
N GLN A 127 -11.19 -14.80 -20.00
CA GLN A 127 -11.38 -15.98 -19.15
C GLN A 127 -12.78 -16.58 -19.28
N CYS A 128 -13.82 -15.76 -19.44
CA CYS A 128 -15.18 -16.27 -19.66
C CYS A 128 -15.37 -16.93 -21.04
N GLN A 129 -14.64 -16.49 -22.08
CA GLN A 129 -14.72 -17.13 -23.40
C GLN A 129 -13.98 -18.48 -23.48
N GLN A 130 -12.92 -18.68 -22.69
CA GLN A 130 -12.23 -19.99 -22.63
C GLN A 130 -12.98 -21.03 -21.78
N ALA A 131 -13.88 -20.61 -20.89
CA ALA A 131 -14.64 -21.51 -20.02
C ALA A 131 -15.96 -22.03 -20.63
N MET A 132 -16.32 -21.64 -21.86
CA MET A 132 -17.52 -22.14 -22.57
C MET A 132 -17.20 -23.10 -23.73
N PHE A 133 -15.94 -23.54 -23.86
CA PHE A 133 -15.50 -24.50 -24.88
C PHE A 133 -14.86 -25.78 -24.29
N PHE A 134 -15.19 -26.11 -23.04
CA PHE A 134 -14.90 -27.43 -22.45
C PHE A 134 -16.20 -28.09 -22.00
#